data_AF-A0A1B7WDV3-F1
#
_entry.id   AF-A0A1B7WDV3-F1
#
_cell.length_a   1.000
_cell.length_b   1.000
_cell.length_c   1.000
_cell.angle_alpha   90.00
_cell.angle_beta   90.00
_cell.angle_gamma   90.00
#
_symmetry.space_group_name_H-M   'P 1'
#
loop_
_entity.id
_entity.type
_entity.pdbx_description
1 polymer ?
#
loop_
_entity_poly.entity_id
_entity_poly.type
_entity_poly.pdbx_seq_one_letter_code
_entity_poly.pdbx_strand_id
1 'polypeptide(L)' 'NKFLELAISGNATHIITGDKDLLELHPFRDILIVTPSQFLDSLSSDPHQRF' A
#
# COMPACT_ATOMS: atom_id res chain seq x y z
N ASN A 1 -15.08 2.86 -5.46
CA ASN A 1 -14.07 2.73 -6.54
C ASN A 1 -13.55 1.30 -6.47
N LYS A 2 -13.59 0.56 -7.59
CA LYS A 2 -13.43 -0.90 -7.60
C LYS A 2 -12.15 -1.41 -6.92
N PHE A 3 -11.07 -0.63 -6.97
CA PHE A 3 -9.80 -0.99 -6.34
C PHE A 3 -9.86 -0.95 -4.82
N LEU A 4 -10.54 0.05 -4.25
CA LEU A 4 -10.72 0.18 -2.81
C LEU A 4 -11.65 -0.91 -2.27
N GLU A 5 -12.74 -1.19 -3.00
CA GLU A 5 -13.69 -2.25 -2.65
C GLU A 5 -13.03 -3.64 -2.73
N LEU A 6 -12.20 -3.86 -3.75
CA LEU A 6 -11.39 -5.08 -3.87
C LEU A 6 -10.40 -5.20 -2.70
N ALA A 7 -9.70 -4.13 -2.35
CA ALA A 7 -8.73 -4.12 -1.25
C ALA A 7 -9.42 -4.42 0.09
N ILE A 8 -10.59 -3.83 0.36
CA ILE A 8 -11.40 -4.15 1.54
C ILE A 8 -11.83 -5.62 1.52
N SER A 9 -12.41 -6.07 0.41
CA SER A 9 -12.96 -7.43 0.30
C SER A 9 -11.88 -8.52 0.39
N GLY A 10 -10.66 -8.20 -0.01
CA GLY A 10 -9.49 -9.07 0.11
C GLY A 10 -8.69 -8.89 1.39
N ASN A 11 -9.14 -8.05 2.34
CA ASN A 11 -8.41 -7.71 3.57
C ASN A 11 -6.96 -7.26 3.29
N ALA A 12 -6.75 -6.52 2.21
CA ALA A 12 -5.44 -6.04 1.82
C ALA A 12 -4.94 -5.00 2.84
N THR A 13 -3.65 -5.06 3.15
CA THR A 13 -2.99 -4.05 4.00
C THR A 13 -2.42 -2.88 3.18
N HIS A 14 -2.20 -3.09 1.88
CA HIS A 14 -1.59 -2.10 0.99
C HIS A 14 -2.26 -2.07 -0.39
N ILE A 15 -2.34 -0.88 -0.98
CA ILE A 15 -2.54 -0.66 -2.41
C ILE A 15 -1.27 -0.02 -2.94
N ILE A 16 -0.55 -0.74 -3.80
CA ILE A 16 0.66 -0.23 -4.44
C ILE A 16 0.29 0.31 -5.82
N THR A 17 0.41 1.62 -6.02
CA THR A 17 -0.02 2.28 -7.27
C THR A 17 0.79 3.53 -7.60
N GLY A 18 0.87 3.86 -8.89
CA GLY A 18 1.39 5.14 -9.38
C GLY A 18 0.31 6.16 -9.74
N ASP A 19 -0.97 5.80 -9.58
CA ASP A 19 -2.11 6.66 -9.86
C ASP A 19 -2.26 7.74 -8.77
N LYS A 20 -2.25 9.01 -9.20
CA LYS A 20 -2.30 10.16 -8.29
C LYS A 20 -3.65 10.29 -7.58
N ASP A 21 -4.75 10.04 -8.27
CA ASP A 21 -6.09 10.17 -7.70
C ASP A 21 -6.28 9.13 -6.58
N LEU A 22 -5.71 7.93 -6.75
CA LEU A 22 -5.68 6.92 -5.69
C LEU A 22 -4.74 7.28 -4.55
N LEU A 23 -3.54 7.81 -4.84
CA LEU A 23 -2.57 8.21 -3.82
C LEU A 23 -3.10 9.34 -2.92
N GLU A 24 -3.91 10.25 -3.46
CA GLU A 24 -4.57 11.31 -2.66
C GLU A 24 -5.58 10.78 -1.64
N LEU A 25 -6.03 9.53 -1.79
CA LEU A 25 -6.94 8.87 -0.85
C LEU A 25 -6.19 8.19 0.32
N HIS A 26 -4.86 8.37 0.41
CA HIS A 26 -4.05 7.82 1.48
C HIS A 26 -4.26 8.52 2.84
N PRO A 27 -4.40 7.77 3.95
CA PRO A 27 -4.71 6.34 4.05
C PRO A 27 -6.22 6.09 3.90
N PHE A 28 -6.60 4.88 3.47
CA PHE A 28 -8.01 4.51 3.32
C PHE A 28 -8.38 3.32 4.19
N ARG A 29 -9.12 3.57 5.28
CA ARG A 29 -9.62 2.52 6.21
C ARG A 29 -8.54 1.51 6.61
N ASP A 30 -7.41 2.03 7.09
CA ASP A 30 -6.22 1.29 7.51
C ASP A 30 -5.42 0.60 6.39
N ILE A 31 -5.85 0.74 5.13
CA ILE A 31 -5.11 0.29 3.95
C ILE A 31 -4.15 1.41 3.53
N LEU A 32 -2.86 1.10 3.50
CA LEU A 32 -1.84 2.04 3.05
C LEU A 32 -1.85 2.12 1.52
N ILE A 33 -2.04 3.31 0.97
CA ILE A 33 -1.91 3.55 -0.47
C ILE A 33 -0.54 4.17 -0.73
N VAL A 34 0.35 3.44 -1.39
CA VAL A 34 1.76 3.83 -1.53
C VAL A 34 2.24 3.62 -2.97
N THR A 35 3.31 4.32 -3.34
CA THR A 35 4.01 4.05 -4.60
C THR A 35 4.86 2.78 -4.49
N PRO A 36 5.20 2.13 -5.63
CA PRO A 36 6.14 1.01 -5.63
C PRO A 36 7.48 1.33 -4.96
N SER A 37 8.04 2.52 -5.18
CA SER A 37 9.30 2.93 -4.56
C SER A 37 9.16 2.99 -3.05
N GLN A 38 8.13 3.66 -2.52
CA GLN A 38 7.88 3.75 -1.08
C GLN A 38 7.69 2.38 -0.43
N PHE A 39 7.04 1.45 -1.13
CA PHE A 39 6.89 0.08 -0.65
C PHE A 39 8.21 -0.68 -0.63
N LEU A 40 9.08 -0.52 -1.63
CA LEU A 40 10.41 -1.15 -1.63
C LEU A 40 11.31 -0.55 -0.54
N ASP A 41 11.24 0.76 -0.33
CA ASP A 41 12.00 1.45 0.71
C ASP A 41 11.61 0.96 2.12
N SER A 42 10.32 0.69 2.36
CA SER A 42 9.86 0.13 3.64
C SER A 42 10.32 -1.31 3.89
N LEU A 43 10.57 -2.09 2.83
CA LEU A 43 11.18 -3.43 2.96
C LEU A 43 12.68 -3.35 3.24
N SER A 44 13.37 -2.35 2.69
CA SER A 44 14.82 -2.19 2.86
C SER A 44 15.24 -1.67 4.25
N SER A 45 14.29 -1.15 5.02
CA SER A 45 14.54 -0.57 6.35
C SER A 45 14.42 -1.59 7.49
N ASP A 46 14.30 -2.89 7.18
CA ASP A 46 14.38 -3.97 8.18
C ASP A 46 15.75 -4.67 8.18
N PRO A 47 16.72 -4.25 9.03
CA PRO A 47 17.99 -4.95 9.19
C PRO A 47 17.86 -6.33 9.86
N HIS A 48 16.67 -6.74 10.33
CA HIS A 48 16.45 -7.95 11.11
C HIS A 48 15.71 -9.09 10.41
N GLN A 49 15.46 -9.01 9.11
CA GLN A 49 15.00 -10.18 8.35
C GLN A 49 16.17 -11.12 8.00
N ARG A 50 16.82 -11.66 9.03
CA ARG A 50 17.73 -12.82 8.96
C ARG A 50 17.11 -13.96 9.78
N PHE A 51 16.50 -14.87 9.02
CA PHE A 51 16.04 -16.23 9.36
C PHE A 51 14.93 -16.38 10.40
#